data_AF-A0A158JVE6-F1
#
_entry.id   AF-A0A158JVE6-F1
#
_cell.length_a   1.000
_cell.length_b   1.000
_cell.length_c   1.000
_cell.angle_alpha   90.00
_cell.angle_beta   90.00
_cell.angle_gamma   90.00
#
_symmetry.space_group_name_H-M   'P 1'
#
loop_
_entity.id
_entity.type
_entity.pdbx_description
1 polymer ?
#
loop_
_entity_poly.entity_id
_entity_poly.type
_entity_poly.pdbx_seq_one_letter_code
_entity_poly.pdbx_strand_id
1 'polypeptide(L)'
;MELTINRTAEQIVASDLPLKDARMPVLVRELSSADRERLLTHFLALDEDDRLLRFGQVVPDHVIENYVRNLNFSNDKVFGVFGSALELIGVGHLAYLPAEGDKRTAEFGVSVLESARGRGIGSKLFERAAMRSRNTHVSVLYMHCLSRNSTMMHIAKKSGMKIEYAYGEADAYLSLTPADQSSIMAELLQEQAAVFDYAIKRQAHRASQVFQAFMPTADAA
;
A
#
# COMPACT_ATOMS: atom_id res chain seq x y z
N MET A 1 46.49 -41.30 -33.05
CA MET A 1 45.06 -41.18 -33.40
C MET A 1 44.49 -40.12 -32.47
N GLU A 2 44.47 -38.88 -32.97
CA GLU A 2 44.02 -37.70 -32.26
C GLU A 2 42.50 -37.70 -32.11
N LEU A 3 42.00 -37.27 -30.95
CA LEU A 3 40.62 -36.80 -30.80
C LEU A 3 40.66 -35.52 -29.96
N THR A 4 40.64 -34.42 -30.68
CA THR A 4 40.61 -33.03 -30.24
C THR A 4 39.29 -32.75 -29.53
N ILE A 5 39.33 -32.38 -28.25
CA ILE A 5 38.17 -31.83 -27.54
C ILE A 5 38.26 -30.31 -27.63
N ASN A 6 37.57 -29.74 -28.62
CA ASN A 6 37.37 -28.29 -28.72
C ASN A 6 36.34 -27.84 -27.66
N ARG A 7 36.83 -27.11 -26.65
CA ARG A 7 36.00 -26.26 -25.78
C ARG A 7 35.55 -25.04 -26.57
N THR A 8 34.29 -25.00 -27.01
CA THR A 8 33.63 -23.73 -27.35
C THR A 8 33.06 -23.12 -26.07
N ALA A 9 33.71 -22.06 -25.61
CA ALA A 9 33.17 -21.14 -24.62
C ALA A 9 32.01 -20.37 -25.27
N GLU A 10 30.78 -20.81 -25.05
CA GLU A 10 29.61 -20.00 -25.36
C GLU A 10 29.53 -18.87 -24.32
N GLN A 11 29.98 -17.69 -24.74
CA GLN A 11 29.71 -16.43 -24.06
C GLN A 11 28.20 -16.24 -24.00
N ILE A 12 27.66 -16.16 -22.79
CA ILE A 12 26.29 -15.70 -22.54
C ILE A 12 26.25 -14.23 -22.98
N VAL A 13 25.74 -13.98 -24.17
CA VAL A 13 25.48 -12.64 -24.68
C VAL A 13 24.39 -12.04 -23.81
N ALA A 14 24.77 -11.08 -22.95
CA ALA A 14 23.82 -10.26 -22.22
C ALA A 14 22.98 -9.50 -23.25
N SER A 15 21.70 -9.87 -23.36
CA SER A 15 20.76 -9.17 -24.22
C SER A 15 20.50 -7.78 -23.64
N ASP A 16 20.99 -6.74 -24.33
CA ASP A 16 20.67 -5.33 -24.09
C ASP A 16 19.22 -5.01 -24.50
N LEU A 17 18.25 -5.66 -23.84
CA LEU A 17 16.88 -5.20 -23.85
C LEU A 17 16.81 -4.02 -22.88
N PRO A 18 16.41 -2.81 -23.34
CA PRO A 18 16.25 -1.69 -22.44
C PRO A 18 15.24 -2.08 -21.36
N LEU A 19 15.69 -2.08 -20.11
CA LEU A 19 14.86 -2.25 -18.93
C LEU A 19 13.72 -1.22 -19.03
N LYS A 20 12.53 -1.68 -19.46
CA LYS A 20 11.29 -0.93 -19.33
C LYS A 20 11.25 -0.42 -17.89
N ASP A 21 11.31 0.90 -17.73
CA ASP A 21 11.19 1.66 -16.49
C ASP A 21 11.17 0.76 -15.26
N ALA A 22 12.33 0.53 -14.64
CA ALA A 22 12.44 -0.22 -13.41
C ALA A 22 11.78 0.58 -12.28
N ARG A 23 10.44 0.71 -12.33
CA ARG A 23 9.62 1.25 -11.27
C ARG A 23 9.93 0.41 -10.05
N MET A 24 10.55 1.03 -9.06
CA MET A 24 10.82 0.39 -7.78
C MET A 24 9.56 -0.32 -7.28
N PRO A 25 9.69 -1.55 -6.76
CA PRO A 25 8.55 -2.32 -6.30
C PRO A 25 7.79 -1.52 -5.23
N VAL A 26 6.46 -1.48 -5.34
CA VAL A 26 5.61 -0.91 -4.30
C VAL A 26 5.55 -1.90 -3.15
N LEU A 27 6.23 -1.56 -2.06
CA LEU A 27 6.26 -2.36 -0.84
C LEU A 27 5.32 -1.77 0.19
N VAL A 28 4.46 -2.64 0.72
CA VAL A 28 3.40 -2.28 1.65
C VAL A 28 3.77 -2.80 3.04
N ARG A 29 4.00 -1.89 3.97
CA ARG A 29 4.38 -2.21 5.35
C ARG A 29 3.16 -2.14 6.26
N GLU A 30 3.02 -3.07 7.21
CA GLU A 30 2.08 -2.88 8.32
C GLU A 30 2.54 -1.73 9.22
N LEU A 31 1.61 -0.85 9.58
CA LEU A 31 1.85 0.30 10.44
C LEU A 31 1.45 -0.02 11.88
N SER A 32 2.12 0.65 12.81
CA SER A 32 1.86 0.55 14.24
C SER A 32 1.38 1.88 14.80
N SER A 33 1.01 1.89 16.09
CA SER A 33 0.67 3.12 16.80
C SER A 33 1.80 4.17 16.79
N ALA A 34 3.06 3.75 16.59
CA ALA A 34 4.21 4.66 16.45
C ALA A 34 4.19 5.46 15.14
N ASP A 35 3.40 5.05 14.15
CA ASP A 35 3.28 5.73 12.85
C ASP A 35 2.12 6.74 12.82
N ARG A 36 1.44 6.98 13.96
CA ARG A 36 0.22 7.79 14.04
C ARG A 36 0.43 9.23 13.55
N GLU A 37 1.55 9.86 13.88
CA GLU A 37 1.87 11.21 13.39
C GLU A 37 2.02 11.22 11.86
N ARG A 38 2.69 10.20 11.28
CA ARG A 38 2.85 10.09 9.82
C ARG A 38 1.51 9.86 9.13
N LEU A 39 0.60 9.10 9.75
CA LEU A 39 -0.77 8.91 9.27
C LEU A 39 -1.53 10.23 9.28
N LEU A 40 -1.41 11.02 10.35
CA LEU A 40 -2.03 12.34 10.40
C LEU A 40 -1.51 13.25 9.29
N THR A 41 -0.19 13.32 9.11
CA THR A 41 0.42 14.08 8.00
C THR A 41 -0.12 13.63 6.64
N HIS A 42 -0.24 12.32 6.40
CA HIS A 42 -0.78 11.79 5.16
C HIS A 42 -2.22 12.26 4.89
N PHE A 43 -3.12 12.09 5.87
CA PHE A 43 -4.52 12.45 5.68
C PHE A 43 -4.75 13.96 5.57
N LEU A 44 -3.97 14.78 6.30
CA LEU A 44 -4.04 16.23 6.19
C LEU A 44 -3.50 16.75 4.85
N ALA A 45 -2.58 16.02 4.21
CA ALA A 45 -2.05 16.35 2.89
C ALA A 45 -2.98 16.00 1.71
N LEU A 46 -4.10 15.30 1.96
CA LEU A 46 -5.13 15.08 0.95
C LEU A 46 -5.90 16.37 0.70
N ASP A 47 -6.20 16.66 -0.57
CA ASP A 47 -7.10 17.75 -0.94
C ASP A 47 -8.57 17.43 -0.57
N GLU A 48 -9.46 18.40 -0.78
CA GLU A 48 -10.88 18.26 -0.41
C GLU A 48 -11.58 17.11 -1.16
N ASP A 49 -11.27 16.93 -2.45
CA ASP A 49 -11.85 15.89 -3.29
C ASP A 49 -11.38 14.51 -2.86
N ASP A 50 -10.09 14.36 -2.54
CA ASP A 50 -9.49 13.11 -2.07
C ASP A 50 -10.02 12.72 -0.70
N ARG A 51 -10.22 13.69 0.19
CA ARG A 51 -10.88 13.48 1.47
C ARG A 51 -12.31 13.00 1.26
N LEU A 52 -13.06 13.62 0.35
CA LEU A 52 -14.41 13.20 -0.01
C LEU A 52 -14.43 11.77 -0.56
N LEU A 53 -13.49 11.42 -1.44
CA LEU A 53 -13.36 10.06 -1.99
C LEU A 53 -12.94 9.02 -0.95
N ARG A 54 -12.13 9.39 0.05
CA ARG A 54 -11.63 8.50 1.11
C ARG A 54 -12.62 8.28 2.23
N PHE A 55 -13.35 9.31 2.62
CA PHE A 55 -14.23 9.31 3.80
C PHE A 55 -15.71 9.31 3.45
N GLY A 56 -16.06 9.33 2.15
CA GLY A 56 -17.45 9.35 1.65
C GLY A 56 -18.16 10.69 1.84
N GLN A 57 -17.54 11.63 2.55
CA GLN A 57 -18.09 12.93 2.88
C GLN A 57 -16.98 13.98 3.00
N VAL A 58 -17.36 15.26 2.96
CA VAL A 58 -16.44 16.36 3.21
C VAL A 58 -16.03 16.32 4.68
N VAL A 59 -14.73 16.18 4.95
CA VAL A 59 -14.19 16.09 6.31
C VAL A 59 -13.18 17.22 6.60
N PRO A 60 -13.43 18.05 7.63
CA PRO A 60 -12.47 19.06 8.07
C PRO A 60 -11.34 18.45 8.89
N ASP A 61 -10.25 19.19 9.08
CA ASP A 61 -9.03 18.71 9.75
C ASP A 61 -9.27 18.10 11.13
N HIS A 62 -10.12 18.72 11.97
CA HIS A 62 -10.42 18.21 13.31
C HIS A 62 -11.11 16.83 13.28
N VAL A 63 -11.88 16.50 12.23
CA VAL A 63 -12.48 15.17 12.05
C VAL A 63 -11.40 14.15 11.68
N ILE A 64 -10.45 14.53 10.82
CA ILE A 64 -9.29 13.70 10.47
C ILE A 64 -8.42 13.45 11.69
N GLU A 65 -8.11 14.48 12.48
CA GLU A 65 -7.35 14.36 13.73
C GLU A 65 -8.03 13.38 14.69
N ASN A 66 -9.34 13.50 14.87
CA ASN A 66 -10.11 12.60 15.73
C ASN A 66 -10.14 11.17 15.18
N TYR A 67 -10.33 11.00 13.87
CA TYR A 67 -10.25 9.69 13.22
C TYR A 67 -8.88 9.04 13.47
N VAL A 68 -7.79 9.76 13.17
CA VAL A 68 -6.42 9.26 13.36
C VAL A 68 -6.14 8.98 14.82
N ARG A 69 -6.65 9.78 15.77
CA ARG A 69 -6.50 9.54 17.22
C ARG A 69 -7.19 8.25 17.68
N ASN A 70 -8.35 7.93 17.10
CA ASN A 70 -9.16 6.78 17.49
C ASN A 70 -8.87 5.49 16.71
N LEU A 71 -7.93 5.51 15.75
CA LEU A 71 -7.49 4.29 15.08
C LEU A 71 -7.04 3.23 16.10
N ASN A 72 -7.69 2.08 16.06
CA ASN A 72 -7.45 0.93 16.93
C ASN A 72 -6.48 -0.06 16.26
N PHE A 73 -5.18 0.16 16.44
CA PHE A 73 -4.12 -0.71 15.89
C PHE A 73 -4.09 -2.12 16.50
N SER A 74 -4.79 -2.35 17.60
CA SER A 74 -4.89 -3.68 18.22
C SER A 74 -5.90 -4.57 17.49
N ASN A 75 -7.02 -3.99 17.06
CA ASN A 75 -8.04 -4.70 16.28
C ASN A 75 -7.76 -4.62 14.78
N ASP A 76 -7.61 -3.40 14.28
CA ASP A 76 -7.53 -3.12 12.85
C ASP A 76 -6.11 -3.30 12.33
N LYS A 77 -5.99 -3.30 11.00
CA LYS A 77 -4.69 -3.27 10.33
C LYS A 77 -4.61 -2.02 9.47
N VAL A 78 -3.52 -1.29 9.63
CA VAL A 78 -3.23 -0.13 8.79
C VAL A 78 -1.96 -0.43 8.03
N PHE A 79 -1.97 -0.15 6.74
CA PHE A 79 -0.87 -0.41 5.82
C PHE A 79 -0.39 0.91 5.24
N GLY A 80 0.92 1.02 5.03
CA GLY A 80 1.54 2.22 4.49
C GLY A 80 2.53 1.90 3.38
N VAL A 81 2.59 2.78 2.38
CA VAL A 81 3.66 2.83 1.39
C VAL A 81 4.47 4.09 1.66
N PHE A 82 5.79 3.92 1.83
CA PHE A 82 6.72 5.02 2.11
C PHE A 82 7.40 5.51 0.84
N GLY A 83 7.39 6.83 0.67
CA GLY A 83 8.20 7.53 -0.33
C GLY A 83 9.68 7.53 0.02
N SER A 84 10.49 8.17 -0.83
CA SER A 84 11.95 8.28 -0.64
C SER A 84 12.32 9.16 0.55
N ALA A 85 11.46 10.13 0.93
CA ALA A 85 11.65 10.99 2.09
C ALA A 85 11.00 10.44 3.37
N LEU A 86 10.61 9.15 3.37
CA LEU A 86 9.94 8.46 4.48
C LEU A 86 8.56 9.03 4.85
N GLU A 87 7.96 9.81 3.96
CA GLU A 87 6.57 10.21 4.03
C GLU A 87 5.64 9.07 3.60
N LEU A 88 4.44 8.99 4.19
CA LEU A 88 3.42 8.06 3.74
C LEU A 88 2.78 8.60 2.46
N ILE A 89 3.03 7.94 1.34
CA ILE A 89 2.48 8.31 0.02
C ILE A 89 1.21 7.55 -0.33
N GLY A 90 0.90 6.48 0.41
CA GLY A 90 -0.36 5.76 0.33
C GLY A 90 -0.66 5.01 1.61
N VAL A 91 -1.93 4.96 1.98
CA VAL A 91 -2.42 4.36 3.22
C VAL A 91 -3.64 3.49 2.93
N GLY A 92 -3.65 2.27 3.46
CA GLY A 92 -4.80 1.37 3.47
C GLY A 92 -5.22 1.06 4.90
N HIS A 93 -6.49 1.21 5.23
CA HIS A 93 -7.06 0.84 6.53
C HIS A 93 -8.01 -0.33 6.34
N LEU A 94 -7.71 -1.44 7.03
CA LEU A 94 -8.52 -2.64 7.09
C LEU A 94 -9.17 -2.71 8.48
N ALA A 95 -10.45 -2.38 8.55
CA ALA A 95 -11.25 -2.42 9.77
C ALA A 95 -12.04 -3.73 9.84
N TYR A 96 -11.92 -4.46 10.95
CA TYR A 96 -12.73 -5.68 11.13
C TYR A 96 -14.11 -5.29 11.67
N LEU A 97 -15.15 -5.67 10.95
CA LEU A 97 -16.53 -5.46 11.38
C LEU A 97 -16.92 -6.50 12.43
N PRO A 98 -17.91 -6.20 13.30
CA PRO A 98 -18.50 -7.19 14.19
C PRO A 98 -18.94 -8.44 13.41
N ALA A 99 -18.70 -9.62 13.99
CA ALA A 99 -19.06 -10.87 13.33
C ALA A 99 -20.59 -11.04 13.28
N GLU A 100 -21.10 -11.48 12.14
CA GLU A 100 -22.51 -11.80 11.93
C GLU A 100 -22.65 -13.31 11.72
N GLY A 101 -22.95 -14.04 12.81
CA GLY A 101 -22.92 -15.50 12.81
C GLY A 101 -21.51 -16.03 12.46
N ASP A 102 -21.43 -16.94 11.50
CA ASP A 102 -20.16 -17.53 11.05
C ASP A 102 -19.40 -16.66 10.02
N LYS A 103 -19.97 -15.51 9.62
CA LYS A 103 -19.35 -14.63 8.63
C LYS A 103 -18.54 -13.54 9.32
N ARG A 104 -17.27 -13.45 8.94
CA ARG A 104 -16.37 -12.39 9.35
C ARG A 104 -16.09 -11.50 8.15
N THR A 105 -16.40 -10.21 8.29
CA THR A 105 -16.24 -9.21 7.25
C THR A 105 -15.20 -8.18 7.69
N ALA A 106 -14.42 -7.67 6.74
CA ALA A 106 -13.59 -6.50 6.96
C ALA A 106 -13.86 -5.44 5.90
N GLU A 107 -13.81 -4.18 6.30
CA GLU A 107 -13.92 -3.02 5.42
C GLU A 107 -12.54 -2.49 5.05
N PHE A 108 -12.35 -2.12 3.79
CA PHE A 108 -11.10 -1.55 3.30
C PHE A 108 -11.30 -0.12 2.77
N GLY A 109 -10.59 0.82 3.38
CA GLY A 109 -10.43 2.19 2.88
C GLY A 109 -9.00 2.45 2.41
N VAL A 110 -8.82 3.17 1.30
CA VAL A 110 -7.49 3.53 0.77
C VAL A 110 -7.41 4.97 0.32
N SER A 111 -6.27 5.60 0.56
CA SER A 111 -5.87 6.91 0.05
C SER A 111 -4.46 6.86 -0.52
N VAL A 112 -4.22 7.64 -1.58
CA VAL A 112 -2.90 7.78 -2.22
C VAL A 112 -2.72 9.25 -2.57
N LEU A 113 -1.59 9.83 -2.15
CA LEU A 113 -1.27 11.22 -2.47
C LEU A 113 -1.22 11.41 -3.99
N GLU A 114 -1.63 12.59 -4.46
CA GLU A 114 -1.68 12.92 -5.89
C GLU A 114 -0.35 12.62 -6.60
N SER A 115 0.76 13.05 -5.99
CA SER A 115 2.13 12.88 -6.48
C SER A 115 2.56 11.41 -6.67
N ALA A 116 1.84 10.46 -6.09
CA ALA A 116 2.16 9.04 -6.10
C ALA A 116 1.18 8.18 -6.93
N ARG A 117 0.19 8.80 -7.58
CA ARG A 117 -0.80 8.10 -8.41
C ARG A 117 -0.20 7.50 -9.68
N GLY A 118 -0.94 6.60 -10.33
CA GLY A 118 -0.50 5.92 -11.56
C GLY A 118 0.63 4.89 -11.37
N ARG A 119 1.05 4.63 -10.12
CA ARG A 119 2.13 3.69 -9.76
C ARG A 119 1.64 2.34 -9.25
N GLY A 120 0.32 2.10 -9.24
CA GLY A 120 -0.28 0.86 -8.74
C GLY A 120 -0.35 0.73 -7.21
N ILE A 121 -0.11 1.81 -6.47
CA ILE A 121 -0.09 1.82 -4.99
C ILE A 121 -1.42 1.36 -4.40
N GLY A 122 -2.56 1.91 -4.87
CA GLY A 122 -3.88 1.51 -4.39
C GLY A 122 -4.16 0.02 -4.58
N SER A 123 -3.80 -0.54 -5.73
CA SER A 123 -3.93 -1.99 -5.98
C SER A 123 -3.08 -2.82 -5.03
N LYS A 124 -1.84 -2.40 -4.75
CA LYS A 124 -0.95 -3.13 -3.84
C LYS A 124 -1.41 -3.08 -2.39
N LEU A 125 -1.95 -1.94 -1.95
CA LEU A 125 -2.60 -1.80 -0.65
C LEU A 125 -3.81 -2.73 -0.54
N PHE A 126 -4.66 -2.78 -1.58
CA PHE A 126 -5.79 -3.69 -1.64
C PHE A 126 -5.35 -5.17 -1.60
N GLU A 127 -4.35 -5.56 -2.40
CA GLU A 127 -3.81 -6.93 -2.42
C GLU A 127 -3.30 -7.35 -1.03
N ARG A 128 -2.54 -6.47 -0.35
CA ARG A 128 -2.06 -6.71 1.02
C ARG A 128 -3.22 -6.88 2.01
N ALA A 129 -4.26 -6.05 1.90
CA ALA A 129 -5.44 -6.11 2.74
C ALA A 129 -6.27 -7.38 2.51
N ALA A 130 -6.45 -7.80 1.26
CA ALA A 130 -7.13 -9.05 0.91
C ALA A 130 -6.38 -10.28 1.44
N MET A 131 -5.05 -10.29 1.31
CA MET A 131 -4.21 -11.34 1.86
C MET A 131 -4.30 -11.39 3.39
N ARG A 132 -4.21 -10.23 4.08
CA ARG A 132 -4.37 -10.16 5.53
C ARG A 132 -5.74 -10.63 5.98
N SER A 133 -6.79 -10.22 5.26
CA SER A 133 -8.18 -10.60 5.54
C SER A 133 -8.32 -12.12 5.50
N ARG A 134 -7.87 -12.76 4.42
CA ARG A 134 -7.83 -14.22 4.29
C ARG A 134 -7.09 -14.87 5.46
N ASN A 135 -5.88 -14.40 5.75
CA ASN A 135 -5.01 -14.98 6.79
C ASN A 135 -5.52 -14.75 8.22
N THR A 136 -6.55 -13.92 8.36
CA THR A 136 -7.27 -13.68 9.63
C THR A 136 -8.71 -14.18 9.58
N HIS A 137 -9.04 -15.12 8.68
CA HIS A 137 -10.35 -15.78 8.61
C HIS A 137 -11.52 -14.85 8.24
N VAL A 138 -11.25 -13.74 7.57
CA VAL A 138 -12.30 -12.92 6.93
C VAL A 138 -12.75 -13.64 5.67
N SER A 139 -14.05 -13.87 5.53
CA SER A 139 -14.65 -14.51 4.35
C SER A 139 -15.12 -13.50 3.30
N VAL A 140 -15.34 -12.24 3.69
CA VAL A 140 -15.75 -11.17 2.79
C VAL A 140 -14.92 -9.91 3.07
N LEU A 141 -14.20 -9.42 2.06
CA LEU A 141 -13.64 -8.08 2.06
C LEU A 141 -14.61 -7.12 1.37
N TYR A 142 -15.02 -6.10 2.10
CA TYR A 142 -15.98 -5.09 1.70
C TYR A 142 -15.31 -3.75 1.45
N MET A 143 -15.84 -2.99 0.51
CA MET A 143 -15.51 -1.58 0.32
C MET A 143 -16.75 -0.81 -0.06
N HIS A 144 -16.87 0.38 0.52
CA HIS A 144 -17.87 1.37 0.15
C HIS A 144 -17.18 2.53 -0.55
N CYS A 145 -17.72 3.00 -1.67
CA CYS A 145 -17.20 4.18 -2.34
C CYS A 145 -18.25 4.93 -3.14
N LEU A 146 -17.97 6.21 -3.42
CA LEU A 146 -18.73 6.97 -4.38
C LEU A 146 -18.59 6.33 -5.77
N SER A 147 -19.70 6.14 -6.50
CA SER A 147 -19.68 5.51 -7.83
C SER A 147 -18.81 6.25 -8.86
N ARG A 148 -18.59 7.55 -8.65
CA ARG A 148 -17.69 8.39 -9.46
C ARG A 148 -16.20 8.21 -9.15
N ASN A 149 -15.84 7.46 -8.10
CA ASN A 149 -14.45 7.19 -7.73
C ASN A 149 -13.81 6.21 -8.72
N SER A 150 -13.46 6.68 -9.91
CA SER A 150 -12.99 5.84 -11.02
C SER A 150 -11.79 4.97 -10.65
N THR A 151 -10.87 5.46 -9.81
CA THR A 151 -9.71 4.70 -9.31
C THR A 151 -10.15 3.54 -8.43
N MET A 152 -11.02 3.78 -7.47
CA MET A 152 -11.53 2.74 -6.58
C MET A 152 -12.40 1.72 -7.35
N MET A 153 -13.24 2.18 -8.27
CA MET A 153 -14.00 1.31 -9.17
C MET A 153 -13.10 0.45 -10.06
N HIS A 154 -11.97 0.99 -10.51
CA HIS A 154 -10.97 0.22 -11.25
C HIS A 154 -10.34 -0.88 -10.38
N ILE A 155 -9.98 -0.57 -9.13
CA ILE A 155 -9.46 -1.56 -8.17
C ILE A 155 -10.49 -2.67 -7.95
N ALA A 156 -11.74 -2.34 -7.65
CA ALA A 156 -12.81 -3.31 -7.43
C ALA A 156 -12.99 -4.27 -8.62
N LYS A 157 -13.10 -3.71 -9.84
CA LYS A 157 -13.24 -4.50 -11.08
C LYS A 157 -12.03 -5.39 -11.32
N LYS A 158 -10.82 -4.84 -11.19
CA LYS A 158 -9.56 -5.58 -11.40
C LYS A 158 -9.41 -6.73 -10.41
N SER A 159 -9.88 -6.54 -9.17
CA SER A 159 -9.82 -7.54 -8.10
C SER A 159 -10.94 -8.57 -8.17
N GLY A 160 -11.85 -8.49 -9.15
CA GLY A 160 -12.95 -9.43 -9.30
C GLY A 160 -14.06 -9.27 -8.26
N MET A 161 -14.22 -8.07 -7.69
CA MET A 161 -15.27 -7.80 -6.71
C MET A 161 -16.64 -7.75 -7.39
N LYS A 162 -17.66 -8.27 -6.70
CA LYS A 162 -19.06 -8.02 -7.06
C LYS A 162 -19.40 -6.58 -6.66
N ILE A 163 -19.90 -5.78 -7.59
CA ILE A 163 -20.20 -4.35 -7.39
C ILE A 163 -21.70 -4.14 -7.49
N GLU A 164 -22.26 -3.46 -6.51
CA GLU A 164 -23.67 -3.08 -6.42
C GLU A 164 -23.76 -1.55 -6.37
N TYR A 165 -24.57 -0.95 -7.24
CA TYR A 165 -24.72 0.50 -7.32
C TYR A 165 -26.02 0.93 -6.67
N ALA A 166 -25.98 1.96 -5.83
CA ALA A 166 -27.14 2.54 -5.20
C ALA A 166 -26.94 4.05 -5.01
N TYR A 167 -27.88 4.87 -5.49
CA TYR A 167 -27.95 6.31 -5.20
C TYR A 167 -26.64 7.12 -5.37
N GLY A 168 -25.83 6.80 -6.38
CA GLY A 168 -24.55 7.50 -6.62
C GLY A 168 -23.36 6.95 -5.81
N GLU A 169 -23.60 5.93 -5.01
CA GLU A 169 -22.61 5.12 -4.29
C GLU A 169 -22.48 3.73 -4.95
N ALA A 170 -21.42 3.03 -4.56
CA ALA A 170 -21.10 1.70 -5.00
C ALA A 170 -20.52 0.90 -3.83
N ASP A 171 -21.18 -0.21 -3.54
CA ASP A 171 -20.74 -1.23 -2.60
C ASP A 171 -20.05 -2.34 -3.37
N ALA A 172 -18.87 -2.78 -2.93
CA ALA A 172 -18.19 -3.89 -3.57
C ALA A 172 -17.74 -4.95 -2.56
N TYR A 173 -17.85 -6.21 -2.97
CA TYR A 173 -17.62 -7.38 -2.15
C TYR A 173 -16.67 -8.36 -2.83
N LEU A 174 -15.65 -8.80 -2.11
CA LEU A 174 -14.75 -9.88 -2.51
C LEU A 174 -14.92 -11.07 -1.57
N SER A 175 -15.37 -12.20 -2.10
CA SER A 175 -15.35 -13.46 -1.36
C SER A 175 -13.92 -14.00 -1.31
N LEU A 176 -13.42 -14.25 -0.10
CA LEU A 176 -12.08 -14.75 0.13
C LEU A 176 -12.13 -16.24 0.42
N THR A 177 -11.25 -17.02 -0.21
CA THR A 177 -11.05 -18.41 0.23
C THR A 177 -10.25 -18.43 1.55
N PRO A 178 -10.33 -19.51 2.36
CA PRO A 178 -9.60 -19.58 3.64
C PRO A 178 -8.08 -19.58 3.46
N ALA A 179 -7.35 -19.20 4.49
CA ALA A 179 -5.89 -19.21 4.48
C ALA A 179 -5.30 -20.58 4.11
N ASP A 180 -4.21 -20.55 3.35
CA ASP A 180 -3.37 -21.69 3.04
C ASP A 180 -1.89 -21.37 3.32
N GLN A 181 -1.05 -22.38 3.35
CA GLN A 181 0.37 -22.23 3.70
C GLN A 181 1.10 -21.23 2.78
N SER A 182 0.72 -21.19 1.50
CA SER A 182 1.33 -20.27 0.54
C SER A 182 0.94 -18.82 0.81
N SER A 183 -0.32 -18.56 1.18
CA SER A 183 -0.82 -17.22 1.52
C SER A 183 -0.20 -16.68 2.81
N ILE A 184 0.04 -17.53 3.81
CA ILE A 184 0.70 -17.15 5.07
C ILE A 184 2.17 -16.82 4.81
N MET A 185 2.87 -17.66 4.04
CA MET A 185 4.28 -17.44 3.70
C MET A 185 4.45 -16.17 2.83
N ALA A 186 3.58 -15.98 1.84
CA ALA A 186 3.60 -14.80 0.98
C ALA A 186 3.40 -13.51 1.80
N GLU A 187 2.48 -13.51 2.76
CA GLU A 187 2.25 -12.37 3.65
C GLU A 187 3.51 -12.03 4.46
N LEU A 188 4.13 -13.04 5.07
CA LEU A 188 5.34 -12.86 5.86
C LEU A 188 6.48 -12.28 5.01
N LEU A 189 6.70 -12.81 3.81
CA LEU A 189 7.74 -12.33 2.89
C LEU A 189 7.50 -10.89 2.45
N GLN A 190 6.25 -10.53 2.17
CA GLN A 190 5.88 -9.14 1.83
C GLN A 190 6.20 -8.20 2.99
N GLU A 191 5.88 -8.59 4.22
CA GLU A 191 6.18 -7.78 5.40
C GLU A 191 7.69 -7.61 5.61
N GLN A 192 8.46 -8.70 5.52
CA GLN A 192 9.93 -8.63 5.67
C GLN A 192 10.57 -7.74 4.60
N ALA A 193 10.13 -7.85 3.35
CA ALA A 193 10.62 -7.00 2.27
C ALA A 193 10.32 -5.51 2.54
N ALA A 194 9.10 -5.20 3.01
CA ALA A 194 8.71 -3.82 3.30
C ALA A 194 9.45 -3.22 4.50
N VAL A 195 9.70 -4.01 5.56
CA VAL A 195 10.52 -3.60 6.71
C VAL A 195 11.95 -3.32 6.29
N PHE A 196 12.54 -4.18 5.45
CA PHE A 196 13.90 -4.03 4.95
C PHE A 196 14.04 -2.78 4.05
N ASP A 197 13.12 -2.57 3.12
CA ASP A 197 13.07 -1.37 2.27
C ASP A 197 12.96 -0.09 3.11
N TYR A 198 12.07 -0.07 4.11
CA TYR A 198 11.95 1.06 5.03
C TYR A 198 13.26 1.33 5.78
N ALA A 199 13.95 0.28 6.25
CA ALA A 199 15.24 0.42 6.93
C ALA A 199 16.32 1.03 6.01
N ILE A 200 16.39 0.58 4.76
CA ILE A 200 17.31 1.13 3.75
C ILE A 200 16.99 2.62 3.49
N LYS A 201 15.72 2.94 3.22
CA LYS A 201 15.29 4.34 3.00
C LYS A 201 15.64 5.21 4.20
N ARG A 202 15.47 4.70 5.42
CA ARG A 202 15.83 5.41 6.66
C ARG A 202 17.32 5.67 6.77
N GLN A 203 18.15 4.69 6.41
CA GLN A 203 19.60 4.86 6.42
C GLN A 203 20.05 5.88 5.35
N ALA A 204 19.50 5.80 4.14
CA ALA A 204 19.78 6.74 3.05
C ALA A 204 19.36 8.18 3.43
N HIS A 205 18.16 8.35 3.98
CA HIS A 205 17.66 9.65 4.43
C HIS A 205 18.58 10.25 5.51
N ARG A 206 19.00 9.46 6.51
CA ARG A 206 19.96 9.90 7.54
C ARG A 206 21.30 10.31 6.94
N ALA A 207 21.84 9.51 6.02
CA ALA A 207 23.09 9.83 5.35
C ALA A 207 22.98 11.14 4.56
N SER A 208 21.86 11.37 3.88
CA SER A 208 21.62 12.62 3.15
C SER A 208 21.50 13.84 4.07
N GLN A 209 20.86 13.71 5.23
CA GLN A 209 20.76 14.79 6.22
C GLN A 209 22.13 15.13 6.82
N VAL A 210 22.92 14.10 7.14
CA VAL A 210 24.30 14.28 7.61
C VAL A 210 25.12 14.98 6.54
N PHE A 211 25.07 14.51 5.29
CA PHE A 211 25.76 15.13 4.17
C PHE A 211 25.35 16.61 3.96
N GLN A 212 24.05 16.92 4.03
CA GLN A 212 23.55 18.29 3.95
C GLN A 212 24.03 19.16 5.12
N ALA A 213 24.10 18.61 6.34
CA ALA A 213 24.59 19.34 7.51
C ALA A 213 26.10 19.60 7.47
N PHE A 214 26.87 18.81 6.72
CA PHE A 214 28.31 18.96 6.54
C PHE A 214 28.70 19.74 5.27
N MET A 215 27.74 20.08 4.40
CA MET A 215 27.98 20.97 3.27
C MET A 215 27.87 22.42 3.74
N PRO A 216 28.89 23.29 3.50
CA PRO A 216 28.73 24.71 3.73
C PRO A 216 27.57 25.20 2.84
N THR A 217 26.61 25.93 3.42
CA THR A 217 25.61 26.67 2.65
C THR A 217 26.38 27.59 1.71
N ALA A 218 26.36 27.26 0.42
CA ALA A 218 26.85 28.15 -0.62
C ALA A 218 25.84 29.29 -0.79
N ASP A 219 25.77 30.15 0.22
CA ASP A 219 25.36 31.54 0.06
C ASP A 219 26.57 32.40 0.40
N ALA A 220 27.24 32.77 -0.68
CA ALA A 220 28.27 33.78 -0.75
C ALA A 220 27.63 35.17 -0.87
N ALA A 221 28.32 36.14 -0.27
CA ALA A 221 28.61 37.48 -0.80
C ALA A 221 27.47 38.38 -1.30
#